data_AF-A0A8T5PTK1-F1
#
_entry.id   AF-A0A8T5PTK1-F1
#
_cell.length_a   1.000
_cell.length_b   1.000
_cell.length_c   1.000
_cell.angle_alpha   90.00
_cell.angle_beta   90.00
_cell.angle_gamma   90.00
#
_symmetry.space_group_name_H-M   'P 1'
#
loop_
_entity.id
_entity.type
_entity.pdbx_description
1 polymer ?
#
loop_
_entity_poly.entity_id
_entity_poly.type
_entity_poly.pdbx_seq_one_letter_code
_entity_poly.pdbx_strand_id
1 'polypeptide(L)'
;MAEKYFEKKVIEFEGKPYFLYEREKGLFHIVLSIEVHSRKSIKCCCNKDILISGEDIKETSNQDITLALTYPLDENPTEYIIDECRKYAKVSWHDYVSLDLDNFARMAMDLRDGVGLVTFSPKLYNKIIDN
;
A
#
# COMPACT_ATOMS: atom_id res chain seq x y z
N MET A 1 19.75 20.49 19.09
CA MET A 1 18.62 20.33 18.15
C MET A 1 17.71 19.29 18.76
N ALA A 2 16.46 19.65 19.08
CA ALA A 2 15.51 18.68 19.60
C ALA A 2 15.12 17.75 18.45
N GLU A 3 15.36 16.45 18.59
CA GLU A 3 14.71 15.45 17.76
C GLU A 3 13.21 15.68 17.91
N LYS A 4 12.54 16.14 16.84
CA LYS A 4 11.07 16.10 16.80
C LYS A 4 10.70 14.65 16.98
N TYR A 5 10.17 14.30 18.15
CA TYR A 5 9.60 12.99 18.41
C TYR A 5 8.57 12.71 17.32
N PHE A 6 8.89 11.77 16.44
CA PHE A 6 7.92 11.30 15.46
C PHE A 6 6.89 10.49 16.24
N GLU A 7 5.67 11.00 16.32
CA GLU A 7 4.59 10.28 16.98
C GLU A 7 4.28 9.02 16.17
N LYS A 8 4.31 7.86 16.82
CA LYS A 8 3.94 6.59 16.19
C LYS A 8 2.51 6.71 15.70
N LYS A 9 2.29 6.52 14.40
CA LYS A 9 0.96 6.50 13.79
C LYS A 9 0.61 5.10 13.33
N VAL A 10 -0.61 4.65 13.57
CA VAL A 10 -1.12 3.36 13.10
C VAL A 10 -2.27 3.62 12.14
N ILE A 11 -2.17 3.04 10.94
CA ILE A 11 -3.20 3.14 9.90
C ILE A 11 -3.85 1.76 9.79
N GLU A 12 -5.12 1.66 10.19
CA GLU A 12 -5.88 0.42 10.13
C GLU A 12 -6.61 0.27 8.80
N PHE A 13 -6.73 -0.98 8.33
CA PHE A 13 -7.46 -1.34 7.12
C PHE A 13 -8.74 -2.08 7.48
N GLU A 14 -9.88 -1.53 7.04
CA GLU A 14 -11.18 -2.16 7.15
C GLU A 14 -11.85 -2.23 5.77
N GLY A 15 -12.58 -3.32 5.54
CA GLY A 15 -13.39 -3.50 4.33
C GLY A 15 -12.59 -3.74 3.04
N LYS A 16 -13.32 -3.73 1.91
CA LYS A 16 -12.75 -3.90 0.56
C LYS A 16 -12.36 -2.55 -0.06
N PRO A 17 -11.30 -2.50 -0.89
CA PRO A 17 -10.37 -3.59 -1.25
C PRO A 17 -9.41 -3.93 -0.09
N TYR A 18 -9.01 -5.19 0.01
CA TYR A 18 -7.99 -5.62 0.97
C TYR A 18 -6.58 -5.38 0.42
N PHE A 19 -5.66 -4.97 1.28
CA PHE A 19 -4.26 -4.73 0.89
C PHE A 19 -3.43 -6.02 1.03
N LEU A 20 -2.65 -6.34 0.01
CA LEU A 20 -1.79 -7.52 -0.04
C LEU A 20 -0.31 -7.15 0.03
N TYR A 21 0.45 -7.88 0.82
CA TYR A 21 1.90 -7.86 0.78
C TYR A 21 2.44 -9.20 0.31
N GLU A 22 3.22 -9.21 -0.78
CA GLU A 22 3.89 -10.41 -1.29
C GLU A 22 5.20 -10.61 -0.53
N ARG A 23 5.27 -11.66 0.31
CA ARG A 23 6.46 -11.95 1.10
C ARG A 23 7.47 -12.80 0.34
N GLU A 24 6.95 -13.77 -0.41
CA GLU A 24 7.68 -14.66 -1.29
C GLU A 24 6.89 -14.78 -2.59
N LYS A 25 7.53 -15.19 -3.68
CA LYS A 25 6.88 -15.23 -5.00
C LYS A 25 5.61 -16.07 -4.96
N GLY A 26 4.46 -15.41 -5.15
CA GLY A 26 3.13 -16.02 -5.11
C GLY A 26 2.54 -16.21 -3.70
N LEU A 27 3.24 -15.81 -2.63
CA LEU A 27 2.76 -15.87 -1.25
C LEU A 27 2.34 -14.49 -0.74
N PHE A 28 1.03 -14.28 -0.58
CA PHE A 28 0.43 -13.01 -0.19
C PHE A 28 -0.16 -13.02 1.23
N HIS A 29 0.04 -11.92 1.94
CA HIS A 29 -0.55 -11.63 3.26
C HIS A 29 -1.52 -10.46 3.19
N ILE A 30 -2.65 -10.53 3.90
CA ILE A 30 -3.47 -9.33 4.14
C ILE A 30 -2.77 -8.44 5.14
N VAL A 31 -2.57 -7.19 4.75
CA VAL A 31 -2.14 -6.13 5.65
C VAL A 31 -3.37 -5.65 6.43
N LEU A 32 -3.32 -5.79 7.76
CA LEU A 32 -4.39 -5.33 8.66
C LEU A 32 -4.16 -3.91 9.15
N SER A 33 -2.89 -3.55 9.35
CA SER A 33 -2.50 -2.18 9.65
C SER A 33 -1.06 -1.89 9.28
N ILE A 34 -0.71 -0.61 9.14
CA ILE A 34 0.66 -0.13 9.00
C ILE A 34 1.00 0.78 10.17
N GLU A 35 2.09 0.47 10.85
CA GLU A 35 2.70 1.34 11.86
C GLU A 35 3.77 2.21 11.19
N VAL A 36 3.60 3.52 11.26
CA VAL A 36 4.57 4.50 10.79
C VAL A 36 5.43 4.93 11.99
N HIS A 37 6.71 4.56 11.97
CA HIS A 37 7.67 4.88 13.02
C HIS A 37 8.47 6.15 12.71
N SER A 38 8.68 6.44 11.42
CA SER A 38 9.30 7.68 10.95
C SER A 38 8.89 7.96 9.50
N ARG A 39 9.37 9.07 8.92
CA ARG A 39 9.18 9.35 7.48
C ARG A 39 9.71 8.26 6.54
N LYS A 40 10.65 7.42 7.00
CA LYS A 40 11.31 6.38 6.18
C LYS A 40 11.17 4.98 6.77
N SER A 41 10.46 4.83 7.87
CA SER A 41 10.32 3.56 8.57
C SER A 41 8.85 3.25 8.81
N ILE A 42 8.40 2.19 8.15
CA ILE A 42 7.06 1.64 8.29
C ILE A 42 7.17 0.16 8.66
N LYS A 43 6.19 -0.34 9.40
CA LYS A 43 6.05 -1.75 9.75
C LYS A 43 4.65 -2.20 9.42
N CYS A 44 4.51 -3.24 8.60
CA CYS A 44 3.22 -3.86 8.34
C CYS A 44 2.86 -4.84 9.46
N CYS A 45 1.63 -4.72 9.94
CA CYS A 45 0.98 -5.71 10.76
C CYS A 45 0.04 -6.52 9.86
N CYS A 46 0.48 -7.73 9.53
CA CYS A 46 -0.26 -8.63 8.64
C CYS A 46 -1.01 -9.70 9.43
N ASN A 47 -2.12 -10.20 8.88
CA ASN A 47 -2.66 -11.49 9.31
C ASN A 47 -1.80 -12.63 8.74
N LYS A 48 -1.85 -13.81 9.35
CA LYS A 48 -1.26 -15.02 8.78
C LYS A 48 -2.02 -15.40 7.51
N ASP A 49 -1.30 -15.31 6.38
CA ASP A 49 -1.50 -15.95 5.08
C ASP A 49 -2.92 -16.03 4.51
N ILE A 50 -3.22 -15.31 3.42
CA ILE A 50 -4.40 -15.64 2.59
C ILE A 50 -4.29 -17.03 1.99
N LEU A 51 -3.07 -17.49 1.73
CA LEU A 51 -2.86 -18.83 1.17
C LEU A 51 -3.07 -19.97 2.17
N ILE A 52 -3.37 -19.67 3.44
CA ILE A 52 -3.79 -20.69 4.41
C ILE A 52 -5.33 -20.76 4.54
N SER A 53 -6.10 -19.87 3.88
CA SER A 53 -7.57 -19.94 3.88
C SER A 53 -8.21 -20.59 2.63
N GLY A 54 -7.43 -21.03 1.64
CA GLY A 54 -7.94 -21.80 0.49
C GLY A 54 -8.60 -20.97 -0.63
N GLU A 55 -8.30 -19.68 -0.74
CA GLU A 55 -8.80 -18.83 -1.83
C GLU A 55 -7.70 -18.58 -2.87
N ASP A 56 -7.93 -19.01 -4.11
CA ASP A 56 -7.08 -18.64 -5.24
C ASP A 56 -7.39 -17.21 -5.67
N ILE A 57 -6.34 -16.43 -5.99
CA ILE A 57 -6.47 -15.07 -6.50
C ILE A 57 -5.81 -14.94 -7.87
N LYS A 58 -6.37 -14.08 -8.72
CA LYS A 58 -5.82 -13.80 -10.05
C LYS A 58 -5.47 -12.33 -10.19
N GLU A 59 -4.25 -12.05 -10.62
CA GLU A 59 -3.83 -10.70 -11.00
C GLU A 59 -4.67 -10.23 -12.20
N THR A 60 -5.24 -9.04 -12.09
CA THR A 60 -5.91 -8.36 -13.20
C THR A 60 -4.85 -7.62 -14.00
N SER A 61 -4.93 -7.66 -15.34
CA SER A 61 -4.01 -6.91 -16.18
C SER A 61 -4.17 -5.40 -15.96
N ASN A 62 -3.22 -4.82 -15.24
CA ASN A 62 -3.11 -3.37 -15.02
C ASN A 62 -1.65 -2.90 -14.95
N GLN A 63 -0.74 -3.69 -15.53
CA GLN A 63 0.71 -3.53 -15.42
C GLN A 63 1.25 -2.22 -16.02
N ASP A 64 0.46 -1.53 -16.83
CA ASP A 64 0.82 -0.25 -17.45
C ASP A 64 0.38 0.98 -16.62
N ILE A 65 -0.29 0.78 -15.48
CA ILE A 65 -0.84 1.88 -14.69
C ILE A 65 0.16 2.28 -13.61
N THR A 66 0.69 3.49 -13.76
CA THR A 66 1.51 4.18 -12.76
C THR A 66 0.71 5.35 -12.21
N LEU A 67 0.47 5.32 -10.91
CA LEU A 67 -0.17 6.43 -10.19
C LEU A 67 0.91 7.40 -9.73
N ALA A 68 0.66 8.69 -9.91
CA ALA A 68 1.50 9.77 -9.43
C ALA A 68 0.71 10.60 -8.42
N LEU A 69 1.31 10.83 -7.26
CA LEU A 69 0.69 11.50 -6.13
C LEU A 69 1.64 12.56 -5.59
N THR A 70 1.09 13.71 -5.25
CA THR A 70 1.77 14.78 -4.52
C THR A 70 1.37 14.76 -3.04
N TYR A 71 2.32 15.01 -2.14
CA TYR A 71 2.08 15.06 -0.70
C TYR A 71 2.92 16.18 -0.04
N PRO A 72 2.54 16.70 1.15
CA PRO A 72 3.36 17.65 1.90
C PRO A 72 4.69 17.02 2.36
N LEU A 73 5.84 17.68 2.13
CA LEU A 73 7.16 17.14 2.51
C LEU A 73 7.34 16.93 4.02
N ASP A 74 6.50 17.57 4.84
CA ASP A 74 6.54 17.41 6.27
C ASP A 74 5.83 16.15 6.79
N GLU A 75 5.03 15.51 5.93
CA GLU A 75 4.26 14.31 6.22
C GLU A 75 4.89 13.02 5.66
N ASN A 76 4.37 11.87 6.08
CA ASN A 76 4.75 10.58 5.51
C ASN A 76 3.81 10.26 4.33
N PRO A 77 4.32 9.89 3.14
CA PRO A 77 3.49 9.63 1.97
C PRO A 77 2.60 8.39 2.08
N THR A 78 2.83 7.50 3.05
CA THR A 78 2.14 6.22 3.18
C THR A 78 0.62 6.36 3.19
N GLU A 79 0.06 7.33 3.92
CA GLU A 79 -1.39 7.53 3.99
C GLU A 79 -1.99 7.95 2.66
N TYR A 80 -1.33 8.90 2.01
CA TYR A 80 -1.74 9.40 0.71
C TYR A 80 -1.74 8.28 -0.34
N ILE A 81 -0.72 7.42 -0.33
CA ILE A 81 -0.63 6.27 -1.24
C ILE A 81 -1.76 5.27 -0.94
N ILE A 82 -2.02 4.97 0.33
CA ILE A 82 -3.11 4.08 0.74
C ILE A 82 -4.45 4.61 0.26
N ASP A 83 -4.72 5.90 0.47
CA ASP A 83 -5.99 6.50 0.06
C ASP A 83 -6.16 6.51 -1.45
N GLU A 84 -5.07 6.74 -2.19
CA GLU A 84 -5.11 6.69 -3.65
C GLU A 84 -5.30 5.26 -4.18
N CYS A 85 -4.63 4.26 -3.58
CA CYS A 85 -4.89 2.84 -3.83
C CYS A 85 -6.36 2.48 -3.57
N ARG A 86 -6.94 2.95 -2.46
CA ARG A 86 -8.36 2.70 -2.13
C ARG A 86 -9.29 3.28 -3.18
N LYS A 87 -9.06 4.51 -3.63
CA LYS A 87 -9.88 5.14 -4.69
C LYS A 87 -9.78 4.33 -5.98
N TYR A 88 -8.56 4.00 -6.38
CA TYR A 88 -8.29 3.30 -7.62
C TYR A 88 -8.93 1.90 -7.65
N ALA A 89 -8.77 1.11 -6.59
CA ALA A 89 -9.34 -0.23 -6.50
C ALA A 89 -10.88 -0.24 -6.31
N LYS A 90 -11.48 0.79 -5.70
CA LYS A 90 -12.95 0.95 -5.67
C LYS A 90 -13.55 1.20 -7.05
N VAL A 91 -12.91 2.02 -7.88
CA VAL A 91 -13.38 2.31 -9.25
C VAL A 91 -13.32 1.07 -10.14
N SER A 92 -12.38 0.18 -9.87
CA SER A 92 -12.07 -0.98 -10.69
C SER A 92 -12.68 -2.30 -10.18
N TRP A 93 -13.52 -2.25 -9.13
CA TRP A 93 -14.27 -3.39 -8.57
C TRP A 93 -13.39 -4.58 -8.15
N HIS A 94 -12.15 -4.31 -7.71
CA HIS A 94 -11.22 -5.36 -7.31
C HIS A 94 -11.33 -5.76 -5.84
N ASP A 95 -11.09 -7.03 -5.56
CA ASP A 95 -11.10 -7.56 -4.19
C ASP A 95 -9.85 -7.15 -3.42
N TYR A 96 -8.71 -7.05 -4.12
CA TYR A 96 -7.40 -6.84 -3.52
C TYR A 96 -6.52 -5.87 -4.30
N VAL A 97 -5.63 -5.20 -3.58
CA VAL A 97 -4.60 -4.31 -4.12
C VAL A 97 -3.24 -4.61 -3.49
N SER A 98 -2.17 -4.68 -4.28
CA SER A 98 -0.82 -4.88 -3.75
C SER A 98 -0.32 -3.63 -3.03
N LEU A 99 0.32 -3.84 -1.91
CA LEU A 99 1.07 -2.87 -1.15
C LEU A 99 2.57 -3.23 -1.28
N ASP A 100 3.24 -2.71 -2.30
CA ASP A 100 4.66 -2.96 -2.53
C ASP A 100 5.52 -2.05 -1.65
N LEU A 101 5.99 -2.57 -0.52
CA LEU A 101 6.79 -1.86 0.48
C LEU A 101 8.13 -1.32 -0.05
N ASP A 102 8.73 -2.00 -1.03
CA ASP A 102 9.99 -1.56 -1.63
C ASP A 102 9.80 -0.29 -2.46
N ASN A 103 8.60 -0.09 -3.02
CA ASN A 103 8.21 1.17 -3.64
C ASN A 103 8.09 2.29 -2.59
N PHE A 104 7.43 2.07 -1.44
CA PHE A 104 7.29 3.11 -0.40
C PHE A 104 8.64 3.68 0.07
N ALA A 105 9.70 2.87 0.09
CA ALA A 105 11.03 3.30 0.52
C ALA A 105 11.79 4.13 -0.54
N ARG A 106 11.44 4.02 -1.82
CA ARG A 106 12.17 4.64 -2.95
C ARG A 106 11.57 5.97 -3.45
N MET A 107 10.62 6.54 -2.71
CA MET A 107 9.55 7.35 -3.31
C MET A 107 9.50 8.82 -2.87
N ALA A 108 10.64 9.51 -2.90
CA ALA A 108 10.64 10.95 -2.68
C ALA A 108 11.58 11.65 -3.67
N MET A 109 10.99 12.34 -4.63
CA MET A 109 11.65 13.50 -5.23
C MET A 109 11.15 14.75 -4.51
N ASP A 110 12.05 15.47 -3.87
CA ASP A 110 11.76 16.78 -3.30
C ASP A 110 11.53 17.76 -4.46
N LEU A 111 10.28 18.18 -4.66
CA LEU A 111 9.97 19.25 -5.58
C LEU A 111 10.18 20.60 -4.88
N ARG A 112 10.43 21.65 -5.67
CA ARG A 112 10.41 23.01 -5.13
C ARG A 112 9.01 23.30 -4.56
N ASP A 113 8.95 24.11 -3.50
CA ASP A 113 7.72 24.55 -2.82
C ASP A 113 7.14 23.62 -1.74
N GLY A 114 7.95 22.73 -1.15
CA GLY A 114 7.53 21.99 0.05
C GLY A 114 6.66 20.76 -0.22
N VAL A 115 6.61 20.29 -1.48
CA VAL A 115 5.80 19.16 -1.93
C VAL A 115 6.70 18.01 -2.38
N GLY A 116 6.37 16.80 -1.94
CA GLY A 116 6.98 15.56 -2.40
C GLY A 116 6.16 14.95 -3.53
N LEU A 117 6.85 14.31 -4.48
CA LEU A 117 6.21 13.48 -5.50
C LEU A 117 6.56 12.01 -5.28
N VAL A 118 5.55 11.17 -5.44
CA VAL A 118 5.65 9.73 -5.35
C VAL A 118 4.93 9.06 -6.52
N THR A 119 5.57 8.07 -7.13
CA THR A 119 4.99 7.27 -8.21
C THR A 119 4.99 5.80 -7.84
N PHE A 120 3.86 5.11 -7.99
CA PHE A 120 3.73 3.70 -7.66
C PHE A 120 2.77 2.99 -8.63
N SER A 121 3.00 1.70 -8.85
CA SER A 121 2.19 0.88 -9.75
C SER A 121 1.54 -0.25 -8.95
N PRO A 122 0.34 -0.05 -8.39
CA PRO A 122 -0.32 -1.08 -7.61
C PRO A 122 -0.80 -2.20 -8.52
N LYS A 123 -0.52 -3.46 -8.19
CA LYS A 123 -1.16 -4.63 -8.82
C LYS A 123 -2.54 -4.85 -8.21
N LEU A 124 -3.48 -5.30 -9.02
CA LEU A 124 -4.86 -5.56 -8.60
C LEU A 124 -5.17 -7.05 -8.71
N TYR A 125 -5.93 -7.59 -7.77
CA TYR A 125 -6.32 -9.00 -7.78
C TYR A 125 -7.80 -9.19 -7.49
N ASN A 126 -8.37 -10.22 -8.10
CA ASN A 126 -9.72 -10.70 -7.84
C ASN A 126 -9.66 -12.11 -7.25
N LYS A 127 -10.65 -12.45 -6.42
CA LYS A 127 -10.88 -13.85 -6.02
C LYS A 127 -11.27 -14.68 -7.24
N ILE A 128 -10.72 -15.88 -7.33
CA ILE A 128 -11.26 -16.92 -8.21
C ILE A 128 -12.40 -17.59 -7.44
N ILE A 129 -13.61 -17.52 -8.00
CA ILE A 129 -14.77 -18.24 -7.49
C ILE A 129 -14.92 -19.48 -8.38
N ASP A 130 -14.51 -20.63 -7.88
CA ASP A 130 -14.86 -21.91 -8.52
C ASP A 130 -16.37 -22.12 -8.35
N ASN A 131 -17.08 -22.14 -9.48
CA ASN A 131 -18.50 -22.49 -9.55
C ASN A 131 -18.68 -24.01 -9.72
#